data_AF-A0A133ZSW7-F1
#
_entry.id   AF-A0A133ZSW7-F1
#
_cell.length_a   1.000
_cell.length_b   1.000
_cell.length_c   1.000
_cell.angle_alpha   90.00
_cell.angle_beta   90.00
_cell.angle_gamma   90.00
#
_symmetry.space_group_name_H-M   'P 1'
#
loop_
_entity.id
_entity.type
_entity.pdbx_description
1 polymer ?
#
loop_
_entity_poly.entity_id
_entity_poly.type
_entity_poly.pdbx_seq_one_letter_code
_entity_poly.pdbx_strand_id
1 'polypeptide(L)'
;MYNIKDFYVGRTVVMVRRGYDNGIHKRELDNFKEVVVIRKGSRYVTVDSDTPFIFDVRNDFKIDNGRGKIAYGLYLCEQDYFDELEKADLLKEVRSFFNTYDRKTHENMPLKDLREIAKIIGVEGLIDESTNSL
;
A
#
# COMPACT_ATOMS: atom_id res chain seq x y z
N MET A 1 3.19 -0.57 -9.29
CA MET A 1 3.29 -1.89 -8.67
C MET A 1 4.66 -2.44 -8.99
N TYR A 2 5.42 -2.82 -7.96
CA TYR A 2 6.81 -3.23 -8.12
C TYR A 2 6.92 -4.55 -8.86
N ASN A 3 8.01 -4.73 -9.60
CA ASN A 3 8.36 -6.02 -10.15
C ASN A 3 9.19 -6.79 -9.12
N ILE A 4 9.09 -8.11 -9.09
CA ILE A 4 10.00 -8.95 -8.29
C ILE A 4 11.48 -8.70 -8.63
N LYS A 5 11.77 -8.19 -9.84
CA LYS A 5 13.11 -7.77 -10.25
C LYS A 5 13.68 -6.63 -9.39
N ASP A 6 12.83 -5.81 -8.79
CA ASP A 6 13.25 -4.66 -7.98
C ASP A 6 13.78 -5.09 -6.60
N PHE A 7 13.45 -6.31 -6.16
CA PHE A 7 13.89 -6.92 -4.90
C PHE A 7 15.11 -7.85 -5.10
N TYR A 8 16.31 -7.31 -5.26
CA TYR A 8 17.55 -8.10 -5.35
C TYR A 8 18.18 -8.36 -3.97
N VAL A 9 18.92 -9.47 -3.84
CA VAL A 9 19.59 -9.86 -2.59
C VAL A 9 20.58 -8.77 -2.15
N GLY A 10 20.58 -8.43 -0.86
CA GLY A 10 21.37 -7.36 -0.29
C GLY A 10 20.73 -5.96 -0.39
N ARG A 11 19.58 -5.82 -1.04
CA ARG A 11 18.84 -4.55 -1.08
C ARG A 11 18.15 -4.30 0.26
N THR A 12 18.34 -3.10 0.82
CA THR A 12 17.51 -2.58 1.92
C THR A 12 16.15 -2.15 1.39
N VAL A 13 15.09 -2.60 2.04
CA VAL A 13 13.70 -2.34 1.71
C VAL A 13 12.92 -2.06 3.00
N VAL A 14 11.69 -1.55 2.87
CA VAL A 14 10.85 -1.20 4.01
C VAL A 14 9.75 -2.23 4.16
N MET A 15 9.68 -2.85 5.34
CA MET A 15 8.55 -3.66 5.76
C MET A 15 7.65 -2.83 6.65
N VAL A 16 6.37 -2.73 6.28
CA VAL A 16 5.36 -2.00 7.04
C VAL A 16 4.40 -2.99 7.68
N ARG A 17 4.31 -2.99 9.00
CA ARG A 17 3.25 -3.67 9.75
C ARG A 17 2.08 -2.72 9.90
N ARG A 18 0.90 -3.09 9.38
CA ARG A 18 -0.28 -2.23 9.47
C ARG A 18 -0.90 -2.26 10.86
N GLY A 19 -1.22 -1.07 11.37
CA GLY A 19 -1.90 -0.85 12.63
C GLY A 19 -3.40 -0.71 12.45
N TYR A 20 -4.18 -1.28 13.38
CA TYR A 20 -5.63 -1.25 13.32
C TYR A 20 -6.23 -0.90 14.67
N ASP A 21 -7.27 -0.08 14.65
CA ASP A 21 -8.11 0.21 15.81
C ASP A 21 -9.56 -0.14 15.48
N ASN A 22 -10.19 -0.98 16.30
CA ASN A 22 -11.49 -1.59 16.03
C ASN A 22 -11.62 -2.17 14.61
N GLY A 23 -10.49 -2.63 14.04
CA GLY A 23 -10.43 -3.19 12.71
C GLY A 23 -10.37 -2.17 11.56
N ILE A 24 -10.34 -0.87 11.83
CA ILE A 24 -10.10 0.18 10.84
C ILE A 24 -8.60 0.45 10.79
N HIS A 25 -8.03 0.53 9.58
CA HIS A 25 -6.60 0.84 9.40
C HIS A 25 -6.36 2.29 9.85
N LYS A 26 -5.36 2.49 10.70
CA LYS A 26 -4.94 3.80 11.22
C LYS A 26 -3.46 4.00 10.93
N ARG A 27 -3.14 5.02 10.13
CA ARG A 27 -1.78 5.28 9.63
C ARG A 27 -0.78 5.52 10.76
N GLU A 28 -1.24 6.18 11.81
CA GLU A 28 -0.50 6.50 13.03
C GLU A 28 -0.13 5.26 13.87
N LEU A 29 -0.78 4.12 13.63
CA LEU A 29 -0.49 2.85 14.29
C LEU A 29 0.44 1.95 13.46
N ASP A 30 0.80 2.35 12.25
CA ASP A 30 1.68 1.58 11.38
C ASP A 30 3.11 1.60 11.92
N ASN A 31 3.80 0.47 11.78
CA ASN A 31 5.19 0.33 12.20
C ASN A 31 6.08 0.00 10.99
N PHE A 32 7.14 0.78 10.84
CA PHE A 32 8.11 0.67 9.76
C PHE A 32 9.38 0.00 10.27
N LYS A 33 9.88 -0.97 9.50
CA LYS A 33 11.15 -1.65 9.77
C LYS A 33 11.94 -1.75 8.47
N GLU A 34 13.13 -1.19 8.45
CA GLU A 34 14.10 -1.46 7.38
C GLU A 34 14.60 -2.91 7.50
N VAL A 35 14.58 -3.62 6.39
CA VAL A 35 14.97 -5.04 6.30
C VAL A 35 15.77 -5.27 5.03
N VAL A 36 16.62 -6.29 5.01
CA VAL A 36 17.44 -6.63 3.85
C VAL A 36 16.86 -7.83 3.13
N VAL A 37 16.80 -7.81 1.80
CA VAL A 37 16.43 -8.99 1.02
C VAL A 37 17.55 -10.05 1.13
N ILE A 38 17.24 -11.21 1.71
CA ILE A 38 18.22 -12.32 1.88
C ILE A 38 18.07 -13.41 0.83
N ARG A 39 16.87 -13.53 0.23
CA ARG A 39 16.63 -14.49 -0.85
C ARG A 39 15.62 -13.93 -1.83
N LYS A 40 15.89 -14.15 -3.11
CA LYS A 40 14.97 -13.84 -4.20
C LYS A 40 14.77 -15.08 -5.06
N GLY A 41 13.51 -15.50 -5.20
CA GLY A 41 13.07 -16.49 -6.18
C GLY A 41 12.40 -15.85 -7.40
N SER A 42 11.74 -16.67 -8.22
CA SER A 42 10.91 -16.19 -9.34
C SER A 42 9.53 -15.68 -8.91
N ARG A 43 9.08 -16.07 -7.71
CA ARG A 43 7.77 -15.72 -7.13
C ARG A 43 7.86 -15.09 -5.74
N TYR A 44 8.84 -15.52 -4.96
CA TYR A 44 8.96 -15.15 -3.55
C TYR A 44 10.18 -14.29 -3.28
N VAL A 45 10.05 -13.37 -2.33
CA VAL A 45 11.13 -12.56 -1.76
C VAL A 45 11.18 -12.86 -0.27
N THR A 46 12.35 -13.20 0.26
CA THR A 46 12.57 -13.38 1.70
C THR A 46 13.41 -12.23 2.23
N VAL A 47 12.96 -11.63 3.32
CA VAL A 47 13.65 -10.52 3.99
C VAL A 47 14.16 -10.93 5.36
N ASP A 48 15.27 -10.31 5.75
CA ASP A 48 15.89 -10.51 7.05
C ASP A 48 15.12 -9.80 8.16
N SER A 49 14.78 -10.55 9.19
CA SER A 49 14.17 -10.09 10.42
C SER A 49 14.32 -11.18 11.46
N ASP A 50 14.01 -10.87 12.73
CA ASP A 50 14.14 -11.81 13.86
C ASP A 50 13.54 -13.18 13.54
N THR A 51 12.40 -13.18 12.85
CA THR A 51 11.89 -14.31 12.07
C THR A 51 11.77 -13.89 10.61
N PRO A 52 12.42 -14.56 9.63
CA PRO A 52 12.34 -14.17 8.23
C PRO A 52 10.91 -14.16 7.66
N PHE A 53 10.54 -13.09 6.97
CA PHE A 53 9.26 -13.00 6.26
C PHE A 53 9.41 -13.37 4.79
N ILE A 54 8.39 -14.04 4.23
CA ILE A 54 8.34 -14.43 2.82
C ILE A 54 7.16 -13.72 2.16
N PHE A 55 7.45 -12.91 1.16
CA PHE A 55 6.47 -12.15 0.38
C PHE A 55 6.28 -12.77 -1.00
N ASP A 56 5.03 -12.82 -1.47
CA ASP A 56 4.64 -13.40 -2.76
C ASP A 56 4.24 -12.29 -3.74
N VAL A 57 4.85 -12.30 -4.94
CA VAL A 57 4.48 -11.37 -6.02
C VAL A 57 3.01 -11.48 -6.43
N ARG A 58 2.38 -12.65 -6.26
CA ARG A 58 0.95 -12.84 -6.57
C ARG A 58 0.03 -12.11 -5.60
N ASN A 59 0.52 -11.79 -4.41
CA ASN A 59 -0.21 -11.04 -3.38
C ASN A 59 0.29 -9.61 -3.29
N ASP A 60 0.94 -9.09 -4.34
CA ASP A 60 1.54 -7.76 -4.37
C ASP A 60 2.47 -7.48 -3.18
N PHE A 61 3.22 -8.51 -2.78
CA PHE A 61 4.11 -8.46 -1.62
C PHE A 61 3.41 -8.04 -0.32
N LYS A 62 2.14 -8.45 -0.16
CA LYS A 62 1.38 -8.31 1.09
C LYS A 62 1.15 -9.66 1.77
N ILE A 63 1.03 -9.63 3.09
CA ILE A 63 0.68 -10.77 3.95
C ILE A 63 -0.59 -10.41 4.71
N ASP A 64 -1.61 -11.27 4.64
CA ASP A 64 -2.88 -11.12 5.36
C ASP A 64 -2.75 -11.56 6.83
N ASN A 65 -3.55 -10.96 7.73
CA ASN A 65 -3.62 -11.33 9.15
C ASN A 65 -4.54 -12.54 9.44
N GLY A 66 -5.00 -13.25 8.41
CA GLY A 66 -5.97 -14.35 8.49
C GLY A 66 -7.43 -13.88 8.57
N ARG A 67 -7.70 -12.58 8.47
CA ARG A 67 -9.05 -11.97 8.56
C ARG A 67 -9.37 -11.08 7.36
N GLY A 68 -8.66 -11.23 6.25
CA GLY A 68 -8.89 -10.43 5.03
C GLY A 68 -8.31 -9.02 5.12
N LYS A 69 -7.40 -8.76 6.07
CA LYS A 69 -6.71 -7.48 6.24
C LYS A 69 -5.21 -7.68 6.10
N ILE A 70 -4.56 -6.73 5.45
CA ILE A 70 -3.11 -6.72 5.28
C ILE A 70 -2.45 -6.55 6.65
N ALA A 71 -1.72 -7.56 7.11
CA ALA A 71 -0.85 -7.47 8.28
C ALA A 71 0.46 -6.76 7.95
N TYR A 72 1.08 -7.15 6.84
CA TYR A 72 2.40 -6.66 6.42
C TYR A 72 2.41 -6.35 4.93
N GLY A 73 3.17 -5.32 4.56
CA GLY A 73 3.52 -5.03 3.17
C GLY A 73 5.01 -4.77 3.03
N LEU A 74 5.56 -5.11 1.86
CA LEU A 74 6.95 -4.84 1.51
C LEU A 74 7.05 -3.78 0.40
N TYR A 75 7.91 -2.79 0.58
CA TYR A 75 8.06 -1.62 -0.29
C TYR A 75 9.54 -1.30 -0.51
N LEU A 76 9.90 -0.64 -1.62
CA LEU A 76 11.30 -0.28 -1.86
C LEU A 76 11.74 0.90 -0.98
N CYS A 77 10.81 1.76 -0.58
CA CYS A 77 11.00 2.82 0.41
C CYS A 77 9.70 3.15 1.17
N GLU A 78 9.72 4.10 2.09
CA GLU A 78 8.50 4.56 2.78
C GLU A 78 7.56 5.35 1.86
N GLN A 79 8.11 6.13 0.92
CA GLN A 79 7.28 6.93 0.01
C GLN A 79 6.37 6.05 -0.84
N ASP A 80 6.87 4.90 -1.27
CA ASP A 80 6.11 3.87 -1.98
C ASP A 80 4.86 3.42 -1.21
N TYR A 81 4.96 3.32 0.12
CA TYR A 81 3.84 2.98 0.97
C TYR A 81 2.80 4.11 1.03
N PHE A 82 3.25 5.35 1.22
CA PHE A 82 2.36 6.50 1.26
C PHE A 82 1.66 6.74 -0.08
N ASP A 83 2.37 6.58 -1.20
CA ASP A 83 1.82 6.67 -2.54
C ASP A 83 0.74 5.60 -2.78
N GLU A 84 0.91 4.38 -2.25
CA GLU A 84 -0.13 3.33 -2.30
C GLU A 84 -1.39 3.74 -1.52
N LEU A 85 -1.23 4.27 -0.30
CA LEU A 85 -2.35 4.72 0.52
C LEU A 85 -3.09 5.89 -0.12
N GLU A 86 -2.36 6.90 -0.58
CA GLU A 86 -2.94 8.06 -1.24
C GLU A 86 -3.67 7.65 -2.51
N LYS A 87 -3.09 6.74 -3.30
CA LYS A 87 -3.76 6.19 -4.49
C LYS A 87 -5.08 5.52 -4.12
N ALA A 88 -5.14 4.74 -3.04
CA ALA A 88 -6.36 4.08 -2.60
C ALA A 88 -7.45 5.08 -2.19
N ASP A 89 -7.07 6.15 -1.48
CA ASP A 89 -8.01 7.19 -1.04
C ASP A 89 -8.52 8.03 -2.21
N LEU A 90 -7.63 8.47 -3.10
CA LEU A 90 -8.03 9.21 -4.32
C LEU A 90 -8.95 8.37 -5.21
N LEU A 91 -8.67 7.08 -5.36
CA LEU A 91 -9.55 6.18 -6.11
C LEU A 91 -10.95 6.09 -5.51
N LYS A 92 -11.05 6.07 -4.18
CA LYS A 92 -12.33 6.04 -3.47
C LYS A 92 -13.13 7.32 -3.75
N GLU A 93 -12.50 8.48 -3.65
CA GLU A 93 -13.15 9.77 -3.88
C GLU A 93 -13.57 9.96 -5.35
N VAL A 94 -12.67 9.68 -6.29
CA VAL A 94 -12.96 9.74 -7.73
C VAL A 94 -14.12 8.82 -8.09
N ARG A 95 -14.14 7.57 -7.57
CA ARG A 95 -15.26 6.64 -7.79
C ARG A 95 -16.57 7.15 -7.22
N SER A 96 -16.53 7.72 -6.02
CA SER A 96 -17.69 8.31 -5.35
C SER A 96 -18.28 9.44 -6.20
N PHE A 97 -17.43 10.35 -6.69
CA PHE A 97 -17.83 11.48 -7.52
C PHE A 97 -18.50 11.06 -8.83
N PHE A 98 -17.90 10.12 -9.57
CA PHE A 98 -18.45 9.66 -10.83
C PHE A 98 -19.60 8.65 -10.67
N ASN A 99 -19.92 8.25 -9.44
CA ASN A 99 -20.88 7.17 -9.15
C ASN A 99 -20.59 5.89 -9.96
N THR A 100 -19.30 5.61 -10.20
CA THR A 100 -18.87 4.47 -11.02
C THR A 100 -18.52 3.30 -10.13
N TYR A 101 -19.27 2.21 -10.27
CA TYR A 101 -18.99 0.93 -9.62
C TYR A 101 -18.03 0.03 -10.42
N ASP A 102 -17.64 0.44 -11.64
CA ASP A 102 -16.68 -0.32 -12.43
C ASP A 102 -15.27 -0.17 -11.82
N ARG A 103 -14.91 -1.20 -11.05
CA ARG A 103 -13.64 -1.30 -10.35
C ARG A 103 -12.46 -1.29 -11.33
N LYS A 104 -12.63 -1.84 -12.55
CA LYS A 104 -11.54 -2.14 -13.48
C LYS A 104 -11.01 -0.92 -14.23
N THR A 105 -11.85 0.09 -14.48
CA THR A 105 -11.46 1.26 -15.28
C THR A 105 -10.47 2.16 -14.56
N HIS A 106 -10.49 2.17 -13.22
CA HIS A 106 -9.70 3.11 -12.41
C HIS A 106 -8.47 2.50 -11.72
N GLU A 107 -8.39 1.18 -11.52
CA GLU A 107 -7.29 0.54 -10.74
C GLU A 107 -5.89 0.76 -11.34
N ASN A 108 -5.82 0.87 -12.67
CA ASN A 108 -4.57 1.04 -13.39
C ASN A 108 -4.13 2.49 -13.56
N MET A 109 -4.90 3.46 -13.06
CA MET A 109 -4.57 4.88 -13.22
C MET A 109 -3.30 5.24 -12.44
N PRO A 110 -2.33 5.95 -13.04
CA PRO A 110 -1.19 6.52 -12.34
C PRO A 110 -1.63 7.45 -11.20
N LEU A 111 -0.88 7.48 -10.09
CA LEU A 111 -1.17 8.40 -8.97
C LEU A 111 -1.19 9.86 -9.42
N LYS A 112 -0.31 10.25 -10.36
CA LYS A 112 -0.27 11.60 -10.92
C LYS A 112 -1.60 11.98 -11.58
N ASP A 113 -2.15 11.09 -12.40
CA ASP A 113 -3.40 11.34 -13.12
C ASP A 113 -4.58 11.37 -12.14
N LEU A 114 -4.56 10.54 -11.09
CA LEU A 114 -5.55 10.58 -10.02
C LEU A 114 -5.54 11.91 -9.26
N ARG A 115 -4.35 12.44 -8.94
CA ARG A 115 -4.19 13.76 -8.33
C ARG A 115 -4.77 14.85 -9.24
N GLU A 116 -4.48 14.80 -10.53
CA GLU A 116 -5.01 15.76 -11.51
C GLU A 116 -6.54 15.71 -11.60
N ILE A 117 -7.13 14.52 -11.67
CA ILE A 117 -8.58 14.35 -11.66
C ILE A 117 -9.18 14.87 -10.34
N ALA A 118 -8.60 14.48 -9.20
CA ALA A 118 -9.09 14.90 -7.88
C ALA A 118 -9.09 16.42 -7.72
N LYS A 119 -8.07 17.09 -8.25
CA LYS A 119 -8.01 18.55 -8.34
C LYS A 119 -9.10 19.13 -9.23
N ILE A 120 -9.34 18.56 -10.40
CA ILE A 120 -10.39 19.01 -11.34
C ILE A 120 -11.78 18.91 -10.72
N ILE A 121 -12.08 17.81 -10.01
CA ILE A 121 -13.39 17.58 -9.39
C ILE A 121 -13.52 18.20 -7.99
N GLY A 122 -12.46 18.82 -7.47
CA GLY A 122 -12.47 19.54 -6.19
C GLY A 122 -12.55 18.65 -4.94
N VAL A 123 -12.00 17.43 -4.99
CA VAL A 123 -11.94 16.50 -3.83
C VAL A 123 -10.55 16.41 -3.21
N GLU A 124 -9.57 17.14 -3.76
CA GLU A 124 -8.21 17.27 -3.21
C GLU A 124 -8.30 17.99 -1.84
N GLY A 125 -8.00 17.29 -0.74
CA GLY A 125 -8.06 17.84 0.64
C GLY A 125 -9.03 17.14 1.61
N LEU A 126 -9.97 16.31 1.13
CA LEU A 126 -10.86 15.52 2.01
C LEU A 126 -10.14 14.37 2.75
N ILE A 127 -8.88 14.12 2.41
CA ILE A 127 -8.07 13.00 2.90
C ILE A 127 -7.62 13.22 4.35
N ASP A 128 -7.59 14.47 4.84
CA ASP A 128 -7.15 14.81 6.21
C ASP A 128 -8.31 15.06 7.20
N GLU A 129 -9.53 15.34 6.73
CA GLU A 129 -10.63 15.79 7.63
C GLU A 129 -11.58 14.67 8.10
N SER A 130 -11.54 13.47 7.49
CA SER A 130 -12.48 12.39 7.85
C SER A 130 -12.06 11.51 9.04
N THR A 131 -10.90 11.78 9.66
CA THR A 131 -10.48 11.11 10.92
C THR A 131 -10.85 11.90 12.18
N ASN A 132 -11.43 13.10 12.06
CA ASN A 132 -11.89 13.92 13.19
C ASN A 132 -13.40 14.16 13.15
N SER A 133 -14.20 13.10 13.16
CA SER A 133 -15.64 13.24 13.44
C SER A 133 -16.13 12.12 14.36
N LEU A 134 -16.38 12.56 15.61
CA LEU A 134 -17.06 11.95 16.77
C LEU A 134 -16.25 11.05 17.69
#